data_AF-A0A1K2HV05-F1
#
_entry.id   AF-A0A1K2HV05-F1
#
_cell.length_a   1.000
_cell.length_b   1.000
_cell.length_c   1.000
_cell.angle_alpha   90.00
_cell.angle_beta   90.00
_cell.angle_gamma   90.00
#
_symmetry.space_group_name_H-M   'P 1'
#
loop_
_entity.id
_entity.type
_entity.pdbx_description
1 polymer ?
#
loop_
_entity_poly.entity_id
_entity_poly.type
_entity_poly.pdbx_seq_one_letter_code
_entity_poly.pdbx_strand_id
1 'polypeptide(L)'
;MAESGKSRLPSILTGLRGLVMLLAGLYAIVFPGPALAILVVAGGIIFLVDGVFGLWSITFGGAKTGNFWFDVVRNVLSILTGLLVLLSPILATLVTVWFFIYLVAFQAIFVGVMEIMVILREREMYAKIWPVLLSGVMYVLFGIVMIIAPLMSAFVLVVLAGILMVVFSVGLFGWAMRLYKAGH
;
A
#
# COMPACT_ATOMS: atom_id res chain seq x y z
N MET A 1 -45.45 -15.91 3.09
CA MET A 1 -44.10 -16.38 2.71
C MET A 1 -43.39 -15.20 2.09
N ALA A 2 -42.35 -14.68 2.76
CA ALA A 2 -41.67 -13.46 2.38
C ALA A 2 -40.82 -13.69 1.11
N GLU A 3 -41.09 -12.91 0.06
CA GLU A 3 -40.18 -12.78 -1.08
C GLU A 3 -38.92 -12.06 -0.63
N SER A 4 -37.81 -12.79 -0.59
CA SER A 4 -36.47 -12.22 -0.36
C SER A 4 -36.06 -11.43 -1.61
N GLY A 5 -36.23 -10.12 -1.57
CA GLY A 5 -35.78 -9.20 -2.61
C GLY A 5 -34.25 -9.27 -2.76
N LYS A 6 -33.77 -9.77 -3.91
CA LYS A 6 -32.34 -9.73 -4.27
C LYS A 6 -31.85 -8.29 -4.20
N SER A 7 -30.90 -8.02 -3.29
CA SER A 7 -30.43 -6.66 -3.04
C SER A 7 -29.60 -6.16 -4.23
N ARG A 8 -29.94 -4.98 -4.75
CA ARG A 8 -29.14 -4.27 -5.78
C ARG A 8 -27.86 -3.64 -5.21
N LEU A 9 -27.61 -3.81 -3.92
CA LEU A 9 -26.48 -3.22 -3.20
C LEU A 9 -25.11 -3.62 -3.79
N PRO A 10 -24.85 -4.89 -4.17
CA PRO A 10 -23.52 -5.28 -4.63
C PRO A 10 -23.12 -4.64 -5.97
N SER A 11 -24.07 -4.46 -6.89
CA SER A 11 -23.81 -3.79 -8.17
C SER A 11 -23.59 -2.30 -8.00
N ILE A 12 -24.36 -1.65 -7.13
CA ILE A 12 -24.22 -0.21 -6.81
C ILE A 12 -22.88 0.07 -6.13
N LEU A 13 -22.48 -0.74 -5.14
CA LEU A 13 -21.19 -0.58 -4.45
C LEU A 13 -20.00 -0.76 -5.41
N THR A 14 -20.09 -1.73 -6.32
CA THR A 14 -19.05 -1.97 -7.33
C THR A 14 -18.97 -0.82 -8.33
N GLY A 15 -20.10 -0.29 -8.77
CA GLY A 15 -20.16 0.87 -9.65
C GLY A 15 -19.63 2.14 -9.00
N LEU A 16 -20.01 2.39 -7.74
CA LEU A 16 -19.52 3.53 -6.97
C LEU A 16 -18.00 3.45 -6.76
N ARG A 17 -17.47 2.26 -6.43
CA ARG A 17 -16.03 2.03 -6.35
C ARG A 17 -15.33 2.34 -7.67
N GLY A 18 -15.89 1.87 -8.79
CA GLY A 18 -15.37 2.18 -10.12
C GLY A 18 -15.34 3.68 -10.40
N LEU A 19 -16.42 4.40 -10.06
CA LEU A 19 -16.51 5.85 -10.21
C LEU A 19 -15.47 6.60 -9.38
N VAL A 20 -15.31 6.23 -8.11
CA VAL A 20 -14.28 6.82 -7.23
C VAL A 20 -12.88 6.58 -7.80
N MET A 21 -12.59 5.36 -8.26
CA MET A 21 -11.29 5.04 -8.86
C MET A 21 -11.05 5.85 -10.15
N LEU A 22 -12.07 6.02 -11.00
CA LEU A 22 -11.95 6.81 -12.22
C LEU A 22 -11.64 8.28 -11.92
N LEU A 23 -12.39 8.89 -11.00
CA LEU A 23 -12.20 10.30 -10.62
C LEU A 23 -10.85 10.52 -9.94
N ALA A 24 -10.46 9.64 -9.01
CA ALA A 24 -9.16 9.70 -8.35
C ALA A 24 -8.02 9.52 -9.34
N GLY A 25 -8.16 8.57 -10.29
CA GLY A 25 -7.17 8.32 -11.33
C GLY A 25 -6.98 9.50 -12.26
N LEU A 26 -8.08 10.11 -12.72
CA LEU A 26 -8.03 11.30 -13.56
C LEU A 26 -7.41 12.49 -12.81
N TYR A 27 -7.78 12.68 -11.53
CA TYR A 27 -7.20 13.71 -10.67
C TYR A 27 -5.68 13.53 -10.53
N ALA A 28 -5.21 12.30 -10.31
CA ALA A 28 -3.79 12.00 -10.17
C ALA A 28 -2.98 12.27 -11.46
N ILE A 29 -3.58 12.06 -12.64
CA ILE A 29 -2.92 12.33 -13.93
C ILE A 29 -2.84 13.83 -14.21
N VAL A 30 -3.91 14.58 -13.95
CA VAL A 30 -3.97 16.02 -14.26
C VAL A 30 -3.22 16.85 -13.21
N PHE A 31 -3.31 16.47 -11.94
CA PHE A 31 -2.73 17.22 -10.81
C PHE A 31 -1.83 16.32 -9.95
N PRO A 32 -0.66 15.90 -10.46
CA PRO A 32 0.15 14.92 -9.77
C PRO A 32 0.78 15.46 -8.47
N GLY A 33 1.03 16.76 -8.35
CA GLY A 33 1.56 17.37 -7.12
C GLY A 33 0.59 17.28 -5.94
N PRO A 34 -0.62 17.84 -6.04
CA PRO A 34 -1.65 17.69 -5.02
C PRO A 34 -2.03 16.23 -4.75
N ALA A 35 -2.13 15.39 -5.80
CA ALA A 35 -2.40 13.97 -5.64
C ALA A 35 -1.30 13.26 -4.85
N LEU A 36 -0.02 13.61 -5.08
CA LEU A 36 1.09 13.11 -4.28
C LEU A 36 0.94 13.48 -2.81
N ALA A 37 0.54 14.71 -2.48
CA ALA A 37 0.33 15.11 -1.09
C ALA A 37 -0.74 14.26 -0.39
N ILE A 38 -1.85 13.96 -1.09
CA ILE A 38 -2.90 13.06 -0.58
C ILE A 38 -2.34 11.66 -0.36
N LEU A 39 -1.57 11.13 -1.33
CA LEU A 39 -0.94 9.81 -1.21
C LEU A 39 0.09 9.73 -0.08
N VAL A 40 0.83 10.81 0.18
CA VAL A 40 1.80 10.88 1.28
C VAL A 40 1.08 10.82 2.62
N VAL A 41 -0.01 11.59 2.80
CA VAL A 41 -0.82 11.55 4.03
C VAL A 41 -1.50 10.19 4.19
N ALA A 42 -2.16 9.69 3.14
CA ALA A 42 -2.80 8.37 3.17
C ALA A 42 -1.77 7.27 3.45
N GLY A 43 -0.59 7.34 2.84
CA GLY A 43 0.53 6.44 3.07
C GLY A 43 0.97 6.47 4.53
N GLY A 44 1.20 7.64 5.11
CA GLY A 44 1.54 7.77 6.53
C GLY A 44 0.52 7.13 7.47
N ILE A 45 -0.78 7.33 7.18
CA ILE A 45 -1.86 6.66 7.94
C ILE A 45 -1.81 5.14 7.75
N ILE A 46 -1.62 4.65 6.52
CA ILE A 46 -1.52 3.22 6.23
C ILE A 46 -0.34 2.59 6.98
N PHE A 47 0.83 3.25 7.02
CA PHE A 47 1.99 2.79 7.78
C PHE A 47 1.69 2.69 9.29
N LEU A 48 0.99 3.70 9.87
CA LEU A 48 0.56 3.63 11.26
C LEU A 48 -0.40 2.46 11.52
N VAL A 49 -1.42 2.32 10.68
CA VAL A 49 -2.42 1.25 10.76
C VAL A 49 -1.75 -0.11 10.65
N ASP A 50 -0.89 -0.30 9.65
CA ASP A 50 -0.16 -1.55 9.41
C ASP A 50 0.73 -1.91 10.60
N GLY A 51 1.51 -0.97 11.12
CA GLY A 51 2.36 -1.23 12.27
C GLY A 51 1.59 -1.55 13.55
N VAL A 52 0.46 -0.86 13.80
CA VAL A 52 -0.40 -1.15 14.97
C VAL A 52 -1.06 -2.52 14.85
N PHE A 53 -1.68 -2.81 13.72
CA PHE A 53 -2.32 -4.11 13.48
C PHE A 53 -1.30 -5.25 13.43
N GLY A 54 -0.09 -5.01 12.93
CA GLY A 54 0.98 -5.99 12.92
C GLY A 54 1.47 -6.34 14.33
N LEU A 55 1.70 -5.35 15.21
CA LEU A 55 2.02 -5.60 16.62
C LEU A 55 0.87 -6.32 17.35
N TRP A 56 -0.37 -5.95 17.06
CA TRP A 56 -1.55 -6.62 17.60
C TRP A 56 -1.62 -8.08 17.15
N SER A 57 -1.36 -8.35 15.87
CA SER A 57 -1.32 -9.71 15.31
C SER A 57 -0.21 -10.58 15.92
N ILE A 58 0.95 -10.00 16.24
CA ILE A 58 2.02 -10.76 16.95
C ILE A 58 1.55 -11.18 18.34
N THR A 59 0.78 -10.32 19.01
CA THR A 59 0.35 -10.53 20.41
C THR A 59 -0.86 -11.46 20.52
N PHE A 60 -1.79 -11.38 19.56
CA PHE A 60 -3.09 -12.07 19.62
C PHE A 60 -3.40 -12.98 18.42
N GLY A 61 -2.59 -12.96 17.35
CA GLY A 61 -2.92 -13.55 16.05
C GLY A 61 -2.63 -15.05 15.89
N GLY A 62 -2.09 -15.74 16.90
CA GLY A 62 -1.93 -17.20 16.94
C GLY A 62 -0.91 -17.81 15.96
N ALA A 63 -0.69 -17.19 14.80
CA ALA A 63 0.31 -17.57 13.82
C ALA A 63 1.66 -16.97 14.21
N LYS A 64 2.59 -17.81 14.68
CA LYS A 64 3.98 -17.43 14.88
C LYS A 64 4.70 -17.53 13.56
N THR A 65 4.96 -16.41 12.89
CA THR A 65 6.00 -16.34 11.86
C THR A 65 7.34 -16.73 12.51
N GLY A 66 8.23 -17.38 11.76
CA GLY A 66 9.47 -17.97 12.31
C GLY A 66 10.42 -16.98 13.00
N ASN A 67 10.21 -15.65 12.87
CA ASN A 67 11.13 -14.64 13.38
C ASN A 67 10.43 -13.48 14.12
N PHE A 68 9.91 -13.74 15.32
CA PHE A 68 9.22 -12.77 16.21
C PHE A 68 9.89 -11.39 16.28
N TRP A 69 11.20 -11.34 16.50
CA TRP A 69 11.93 -10.08 16.63
C TRP A 69 11.94 -9.25 15.35
N PHE A 70 11.95 -9.91 14.19
CA PHE A 70 11.87 -9.19 12.92
C PHE A 70 10.49 -8.56 12.72
N ASP A 71 9.42 -9.31 13.03
CA ASP A 71 8.06 -8.79 12.92
C ASP A 71 7.85 -7.60 13.88
N VAL A 72 8.39 -7.66 15.10
CA VAL A 72 8.36 -6.52 16.03
C VAL A 72 9.10 -5.31 15.44
N VAL A 73 10.34 -5.49 14.99
CA VAL A 73 11.15 -4.38 14.43
C VAL A 73 10.49 -3.77 13.19
N ARG A 74 9.97 -4.60 12.28
CA ARG A 74 9.26 -4.14 11.07
C ARG A 74 8.06 -3.29 11.43
N ASN A 75 7.23 -3.74 12.36
CA ASN A 75 6.00 -3.03 12.72
C ASN A 75 6.29 -1.75 13.52
N VAL A 76 7.27 -1.76 14.43
CA VAL A 76 7.73 -0.53 15.10
C VAL A 76 8.26 0.47 14.08
N LEU A 77 9.08 0.03 13.12
CA LEU A 77 9.61 0.89 12.07
C LEU A 77 8.49 1.43 11.17
N SER A 78 7.45 0.64 10.90
CA SER A 78 6.24 1.07 10.19
C SER A 78 5.53 2.21 10.93
N ILE A 79 5.32 2.07 12.25
CA ILE A 79 4.72 3.12 13.09
C ILE A 79 5.57 4.39 13.08
N LEU A 80 6.87 4.26 13.32
CA LEU A 80 7.79 5.40 13.36
C LEU A 80 7.76 6.16 12.03
N THR A 81 7.83 5.45 10.91
CA THR A 81 7.78 6.07 9.59
C THR A 81 6.42 6.72 9.32
N GLY A 82 5.32 6.05 9.64
CA GLY A 82 3.98 6.64 9.50
C GLY A 82 3.84 7.94 10.28
N LEU A 83 4.31 7.96 11.53
CA LEU A 83 4.30 9.15 12.38
C LEU A 83 5.19 10.26 11.80
N LEU A 84 6.41 9.93 11.38
CA LEU A 84 7.36 10.86 10.80
C LEU A 84 6.83 11.49 9.50
N VAL A 85 6.19 10.71 8.63
CA VAL A 85 5.58 11.19 7.40
C VAL A 85 4.43 12.15 7.70
N LEU A 86 3.56 11.84 8.66
CA LEU A 86 2.42 12.70 9.00
C LEU A 86 2.82 13.97 9.75
N LEU A 87 3.86 13.89 10.57
CA LEU A 87 4.42 15.05 11.26
C LEU A 87 5.34 15.87 10.35
N SER A 88 5.71 15.36 9.16
CA SER A 88 6.63 16.05 8.23
C SER A 88 6.24 17.49 7.89
N PRO A 89 4.97 17.93 7.76
CA PRO A 89 4.66 19.33 7.50
C PRO A 89 5.05 20.25 8.66
N ILE A 90 5.00 19.73 9.90
CA ILE A 90 5.37 20.44 11.13
C ILE A 90 6.89 20.36 11.32
N LEU A 91 7.44 19.15 11.14
CA LEU A 91 8.85 18.83 11.31
C LEU A 91 9.72 19.33 10.15
N ALA A 92 9.18 19.69 8.99
CA ALA A 92 9.93 20.22 7.85
C ALA A 92 10.71 21.49 8.21
N THR A 93 10.26 22.21 9.26
CA THR A 93 10.94 23.37 9.84
C THR A 93 12.17 22.99 10.68
N LEU A 94 12.20 21.76 11.20
CA LEU A 94 13.26 21.22 12.09
C LEU A 94 14.16 20.19 11.39
N VAL A 95 13.64 19.48 10.38
CA VAL A 95 14.24 18.34 9.70
C VAL A 95 13.94 18.41 8.21
N THR A 96 14.98 18.37 7.38
CA THR A 96 14.85 18.55 5.92
C THR A 96 14.08 17.39 5.25
N VAL A 97 13.27 17.69 4.24
CA VAL A 97 12.54 16.70 3.40
C VAL A 97 13.42 15.53 2.94
N TRP A 98 14.68 15.82 2.60
CA TRP A 98 15.68 14.81 2.21
C TRP A 98 15.93 13.74 3.28
N PHE A 99 15.90 14.09 4.56
CA PHE A 99 16.10 13.14 5.66
C PHE A 99 14.98 12.10 5.69
N PHE A 100 13.72 12.53 5.53
CA PHE A 100 12.58 11.61 5.49
C PHE A 100 12.65 10.67 4.31
N ILE A 101 13.03 11.17 3.13
CA ILE A 101 13.22 10.36 1.92
C ILE A 101 14.24 9.24 2.15
N TYR A 102 15.41 9.58 2.70
CA TYR A 102 16.44 8.57 2.96
C TYR A 102 16.04 7.57 4.04
N LEU A 103 15.29 8.02 5.05
CA LEU A 103 14.76 7.14 6.10
C LEU A 103 13.81 6.09 5.52
N VAL A 104 12.84 6.52 4.69
CA VAL A 104 11.88 5.60 4.03
C VAL A 104 12.61 4.67 3.06
N ALA A 105 13.58 5.18 2.29
CA ALA A 105 14.35 4.38 1.37
C ALA A 105 15.18 3.30 2.08
N PHE A 106 15.83 3.67 3.19
CA PHE A 106 16.60 2.74 4.01
C PHE A 106 15.71 1.68 4.64
N GLN A 107 14.56 2.08 5.19
CA GLN A 107 13.55 1.13 5.68
C GLN A 107 13.12 0.15 4.60
N ALA A 108 12.82 0.64 3.39
CA ALA A 108 12.37 -0.21 2.29
C ALA A 108 13.43 -1.26 1.92
N ILE A 109 14.70 -0.85 1.82
CA ILE A 109 15.82 -1.77 1.56
C ILE A 109 15.96 -2.76 2.71
N PHE A 110 15.95 -2.30 3.95
CA PHE A 110 16.12 -3.16 5.13
C PHE A 110 15.02 -4.23 5.22
N VAL A 111 13.76 -3.83 5.06
CA VAL A 111 12.63 -4.77 5.05
C VAL A 111 12.74 -5.75 3.89
N GLY A 112 13.04 -5.27 2.68
CA GLY A 112 13.16 -6.14 1.50
C GLY A 112 14.29 -7.16 1.61
N VAL A 113 15.46 -6.75 2.09
CA VAL A 113 16.60 -7.67 2.33
C VAL A 113 16.23 -8.71 3.37
N MET A 114 15.54 -8.31 4.44
CA MET A 114 15.13 -9.24 5.49
C MET A 114 14.06 -10.22 5.01
N GLU A 115 13.08 -9.80 4.20
CA GLU A 115 12.11 -10.72 3.58
C GLU A 115 12.82 -11.78 2.73
N ILE A 116 13.81 -11.37 1.94
CA ILE A 116 14.63 -12.29 1.14
C ILE A 116 15.40 -13.26 2.05
N MET A 117 16.03 -12.77 3.13
CA MET A 117 16.77 -13.64 4.05
C MET A 117 15.88 -14.65 4.77
N VAL A 118 14.73 -14.20 5.28
CA VAL A 118 13.76 -15.06 5.99
C VAL A 118 13.29 -16.18 5.08
N ILE A 119 12.92 -15.87 3.82
CA ILE A 119 12.39 -16.90 2.94
C ILE A 119 13.45 -17.88 2.45
N LEU A 120 14.69 -17.42 2.26
CA LEU A 120 15.80 -18.31 1.92
C LEU A 120 16.13 -19.27 3.07
N ARG A 121 16.01 -18.80 4.32
CA ARG A 121 16.28 -19.60 5.52
C ARG A 121 15.16 -20.57 5.87
N GLU A 122 13.90 -20.15 5.71
CA GLU A 122 12.71 -20.89 6.16
C GLU A 122 11.88 -21.43 4.99
N ARG A 123 12.51 -21.68 3.83
CA ARG A 123 11.85 -22.13 2.59
C ARG A 123 10.87 -23.30 2.77
N GLU A 124 11.11 -24.15 3.78
CA GLU A 124 10.33 -25.35 4.07
C GLU A 124 9.00 -25.05 4.76
N MET A 125 8.87 -23.90 5.43
CA MET A 125 7.62 -23.46 6.06
C MET A 125 6.67 -22.74 5.09
N TYR A 126 7.15 -22.33 3.92
CA TYR A 126 6.36 -21.59 2.94
C TYR A 126 5.92 -22.50 1.78
N ALA A 127 4.61 -22.60 1.57
CA ALA A 127 4.04 -23.38 0.46
C ALA A 127 4.42 -22.84 -0.92
N LYS A 128 4.70 -21.53 -1.05
CA LYS A 128 5.15 -20.87 -2.28
C LYS A 128 6.19 -19.80 -1.97
N ILE A 129 7.39 -19.98 -2.50
CA ILE A 129 8.54 -19.08 -2.30
C ILE A 129 8.41 -17.79 -3.12
N TRP A 130 7.89 -17.91 -4.34
CA TRP A 130 7.90 -16.85 -5.34
C TRP A 130 7.23 -15.53 -4.92
N PRO A 131 6.04 -15.50 -4.29
CA PRO A 131 5.37 -14.24 -3.98
C PRO A 131 6.15 -13.36 -3.00
N VAL A 132 6.74 -13.97 -1.97
CA VAL A 132 7.47 -13.26 -0.91
C VAL A 132 8.89 -12.89 -1.36
N LEU A 133 9.54 -13.75 -2.15
CA LEU A 133 10.82 -13.38 -2.75
C LEU A 133 10.67 -12.19 -3.70
N LEU A 134 9.60 -12.19 -4.51
CA LEU A 134 9.30 -11.10 -5.43
C LEU A 134 8.96 -9.80 -4.68
N SER A 135 8.19 -9.86 -3.59
CA SER A 135 7.91 -8.68 -2.76
C SER A 135 9.19 -8.08 -2.17
N GLY A 136 10.07 -8.92 -1.62
CA GLY A 136 11.33 -8.48 -1.03
C GLY A 136 12.24 -7.80 -2.06
N VAL A 137 12.37 -8.39 -3.26
CA VAL A 137 13.13 -7.79 -4.36
C VAL A 137 12.53 -6.46 -4.80
N MET A 138 11.20 -6.37 -4.95
CA MET A 138 10.53 -5.11 -5.27
C MET A 138 10.75 -4.04 -4.20
N TYR A 139 10.75 -4.41 -2.92
CA TYR A 139 11.01 -3.49 -1.81
C TYR A 139 12.43 -2.90 -1.86
N VAL A 140 13.43 -3.73 -2.15
CA VAL A 140 14.82 -3.28 -2.32
C VAL A 140 14.95 -2.35 -3.51
N LEU A 141 14.38 -2.73 -4.66
CA LEU A 141 14.40 -1.90 -5.87
C LEU A 141 13.71 -0.55 -5.64
N PHE A 142 12.57 -0.55 -4.92
CA PHE A 142 11.87 0.67 -4.55
C PHE A 142 12.74 1.61 -3.73
N GLY A 143 13.43 1.10 -2.71
CA GLY A 143 14.33 1.94 -1.90
C GLY A 143 15.52 2.48 -2.70
N ILE A 144 16.10 1.69 -3.61
CA ILE A 144 17.17 2.17 -4.51
C ILE A 144 16.67 3.29 -5.42
N VAL A 145 15.49 3.12 -6.03
CA VAL A 145 14.89 4.14 -6.90
C VAL A 145 14.62 5.45 -6.14
N MET A 146 14.17 5.36 -4.89
CA MET A 146 13.97 6.54 -4.03
C MET A 146 15.29 7.28 -3.73
N ILE A 147 16.42 6.58 -3.61
CA ILE A 147 17.72 7.22 -3.37
C ILE A 147 18.18 7.98 -4.63
N ILE A 148 18.01 7.39 -5.82
CA ILE A 148 18.54 7.95 -7.07
C ILE A 148 17.72 9.18 -7.52
N ALA A 149 16.39 9.10 -7.48
CA ALA A 149 15.53 10.14 -8.00
C ALA A 149 14.21 10.25 -7.21
N PRO A 150 14.23 10.78 -5.98
CA PRO A 150 13.07 10.73 -5.09
C PRO A 150 11.86 11.50 -5.59
N LEU A 151 12.07 12.73 -6.09
CA LEU A 151 10.95 13.54 -6.57
C LEU A 151 10.40 12.98 -7.88
N MET A 152 11.28 12.69 -8.85
CA MET A 152 10.87 12.18 -10.16
C MET A 152 10.18 10.83 -10.06
N SER A 153 10.68 9.92 -9.20
CA SER A 153 10.03 8.63 -8.96
C SER A 153 8.65 8.79 -8.34
N ALA A 154 8.48 9.68 -7.35
CA ALA A 154 7.19 9.94 -6.73
C ALA A 154 6.13 10.44 -7.73
N PHE A 155 6.48 11.42 -8.59
CA PHE A 155 5.57 11.92 -9.62
C PHE A 155 5.20 10.85 -10.66
N VAL A 156 6.18 10.07 -11.13
CA VAL A 156 5.94 9.00 -12.10
C VAL A 156 5.02 7.93 -11.50
N LEU A 157 5.22 7.55 -10.23
CA LEU A 157 4.39 6.58 -9.55
C LEU A 157 2.95 7.07 -9.36
N VAL A 158 2.73 8.35 -9.07
CA VAL A 158 1.39 8.95 -8.96
C VAL A 158 0.65 8.87 -10.29
N VAL A 159 1.31 9.27 -11.39
CA VAL A 159 0.70 9.26 -12.72
C VAL A 159 0.43 7.83 -13.17
N LEU A 160 1.37 6.91 -12.96
CA LEU A 160 1.21 5.49 -13.27
C LEU A 160 0.05 4.88 -12.48
N ALA A 161 -0.03 5.16 -11.17
CA ALA A 161 -1.15 4.72 -10.34
C ALA A 161 -2.48 5.30 -10.84
N GLY A 162 -2.48 6.56 -11.27
CA GLY A 162 -3.65 7.21 -11.87
C GLY A 162 -4.11 6.50 -13.15
N ILE A 163 -3.19 6.19 -14.05
CA ILE A 163 -3.47 5.41 -15.29
C ILE A 163 -4.06 4.04 -14.93
N LEU A 164 -3.44 3.33 -13.99
CA LEU A 164 -3.93 2.02 -13.56
C LEU A 164 -5.33 2.11 -12.95
N MET A 165 -5.62 3.12 -12.13
CA MET A 165 -6.96 3.35 -11.58
C MET A 165 -8.01 3.58 -12.67
N VAL A 166 -7.68 4.36 -13.70
CA VAL A 166 -8.56 4.56 -14.87
C VAL A 166 -8.81 3.23 -15.57
N VAL A 167 -7.76 2.45 -15.87
CA VAL A 167 -7.90 1.14 -16.53
C VAL A 167 -8.76 0.18 -15.70
N PHE A 168 -8.52 0.07 -14.39
CA PHE A 168 -9.31 -0.80 -13.51
C PHE A 168 -10.76 -0.35 -13.37
N SER A 169 -11.03 0.96 -13.40
CA SER A 169 -12.41 1.47 -13.33
C SER A 169 -13.28 0.97 -14.48
N VAL A 170 -12.73 0.88 -15.69
CA VAL A 170 -13.41 0.32 -16.87
C VAL A 170 -13.83 -1.14 -16.62
N GLY A 171 -12.92 -1.93 -16.04
CA GLY A 171 -13.22 -3.31 -15.65
C GLY A 171 -14.31 -3.43 -14.59
N LEU A 172 -14.29 -2.56 -13.58
CA LEU A 172 -15.30 -2.52 -12.51
C LEU A 172 -16.69 -2.14 -13.02
N PHE A 173 -16.79 -1.18 -13.96
CA PHE A 173 -18.07 -0.87 -14.59
C PHE A 173 -18.60 -2.07 -15.40
N GLY A 174 -17.72 -2.77 -16.12
CA GLY A 174 -18.05 -4.04 -16.78
C GLY A 174 -18.64 -5.08 -15.82
N TRP A 175 -18.02 -5.25 -14.66
CA TRP A 175 -18.49 -6.16 -13.61
C TRP A 175 -19.80 -5.70 -12.95
N ALA A 176 -19.94 -4.40 -12.66
CA ALA A 176 -21.16 -3.84 -12.09
C ALA A 176 -22.37 -4.08 -13.01
N MET A 177 -22.19 -3.93 -14.33
CA MET A 177 -23.23 -4.25 -15.32
C MET A 177 -23.59 -5.73 -15.33
N ARG A 178 -22.60 -6.63 -15.20
CA ARG A 178 -22.86 -8.09 -15.11
C ARG A 178 -23.65 -8.43 -13.85
N LEU A 179 -23.28 -7.87 -12.69
CA LEU A 179 -23.99 -8.07 -11.43
C LEU A 179 -25.42 -7.52 -11.46
N TYR A 180 -25.63 -6.37 -12.11
CA TYR A 180 -26.95 -5.80 -12.30
C TYR A 180 -27.87 -6.72 -13.14
N LYS A 181 -27.31 -7.33 -14.20
CA LYS A 181 -28.02 -8.28 -15.06
C LYS A 181 -28.31 -9.63 -14.39
N ALA A 182 -27.46 -10.11 -13.49
CA ALA A 182 -27.67 -11.37 -12.74
C ALA A 182 -28.59 -11.21 -11.51
N GLY A 183 -28.83 -9.96 -11.09
CA GLY A 183 -29.77 -9.60 -10.04
C GLY A 183 -31.22 -9.39 -10.52
N HIS A 184 -31.42 -9.36 -11.84
CA HIS A 184 -32.72 -9.49 -12.51
C HIS A 184 -32.82 -10.90 -13.11
#